data_AF-A0A7J8F1W5-F1
#
_entry.id   AF-A0A7J8F1W5-F1
#
_cell.length_a   1.000
_cell.length_b   1.000
_cell.length_c   1.000
_cell.angle_alpha   90.00
_cell.angle_beta   90.00
_cell.angle_gamma   90.00
#
_symmetry.space_group_name_H-M   'P 1'
#
loop_
_entity.id
_entity.type
_entity.pdbx_description
1 polymer ?
#
loop_
_entity_poly.entity_id
_entity_poly.type
_entity_poly.pdbx_seq_one_letter_code
_entity_poly.pdbx_strand_id
1 'polypeptide(L)'
;MCHAFRVMAYQIYRIIHKPPKELVKTEDLSSNFVSLQDIQTAYAKFKQLFLIDNSTEFWDTDIKWFSLLESSSWLDIIRRCLKKAIEIIECLEAQNMSVLLLEENASDLCCLISSLVQVMMDPHCRTRVGFQSLVQKEWIMGGHCFLDRCNHLRQSDKEEVPVFLLFLDCVWQLVHQHPPAFEFTETYLTVLSDSLYIPIFSTFFFNSPHQKDTNMGRESQETQSKPLNLLTVWDWSVQFEPKAQMLLRNPLYVEKPKLDKGQRKGVRSTVRCLHA
;
A
#
# COMPACT_ATOMS: atom_id res chain seq x y z
N MET A 1 -10.29 17.43 -6.78
CA MET A 1 -9.71 17.48 -5.43
C MET A 1 -8.33 16.85 -5.53
N CYS A 2 -7.26 17.66 -5.55
CA CYS A 2 -5.91 17.14 -5.78
C CYS A 2 -5.26 16.81 -4.44
N HIS A 3 -5.06 15.52 -4.17
CA HIS A 3 -4.29 15.08 -3.01
C HIS A 3 -2.80 15.16 -3.32
N ALA A 4 -2.12 16.14 -2.74
CA ALA A 4 -0.66 16.26 -2.84
C ALA A 4 0.00 15.36 -1.78
N PHE A 5 0.73 14.33 -2.19
CA PHE A 5 1.47 13.45 -1.29
C PHE A 5 2.80 14.07 -0.86
N ARG A 6 3.20 13.88 0.42
CA ARG A 6 4.54 14.22 0.96
C ARG A 6 5.24 12.98 1.48
N VAL A 7 6.38 12.64 0.87
CA VAL A 7 7.38 11.73 1.44
C VAL A 7 8.25 12.53 2.42
N MET A 8 8.19 12.20 3.70
CA MET A 8 9.12 12.71 4.72
C MET A 8 10.18 11.64 4.97
N ALA A 9 11.39 11.85 4.45
CA ALA A 9 12.56 11.18 5.00
C ALA A 9 12.96 11.89 6.31
N TYR A 10 12.70 11.23 7.44
CA TYR A 10 13.16 11.53 8.81
C TYR A 10 12.64 12.80 9.50
N GLN A 11 11.93 12.56 10.62
CA GLN A 11 11.77 13.39 11.82
C GLN A 11 12.22 14.86 11.72
N ILE A 12 11.25 15.75 11.48
CA ILE A 12 10.99 17.02 12.18
C ILE A 12 9.96 17.79 11.33
N TYR A 13 8.74 17.93 11.85
CA TYR A 13 7.76 18.87 11.31
C TYR A 13 8.25 20.30 11.60
N ARG A 14 8.77 21.00 10.60
CA ARG A 14 8.90 22.46 10.63
C ARG A 14 7.95 23.07 9.60
N ILE A 15 7.04 23.92 10.08
CA ILE A 15 6.23 24.80 9.26
C ILE A 15 7.18 25.85 8.66
N ILE A 16 7.39 25.82 7.35
CA ILE A 16 8.24 26.79 6.65
C ILE A 16 7.33 27.83 5.98
N HIS A 17 7.36 29.07 6.48
CA HIS A 17 6.46 30.16 6.09
C HIS A 17 6.63 30.69 4.65
N LYS A 18 7.60 30.19 3.87
CA LYS A 18 7.74 30.48 2.43
C LYS A 18 8.52 29.35 1.74
N PRO A 19 7.92 28.57 0.81
CA PRO A 19 8.70 27.62 0.02
C PRO A 19 9.62 28.40 -0.94
N PRO A 20 10.85 27.93 -1.19
CA PRO A 20 11.57 28.31 -2.39
C PRO A 20 10.67 27.98 -3.59
N LYS A 21 10.77 28.70 -4.72
CA LYS A 21 10.14 28.26 -5.98
C LYS A 21 10.84 26.97 -6.43
N GLU A 22 10.56 25.85 -5.76
CA GLU A 22 11.00 24.52 -6.18
C GLU A 22 10.26 24.17 -7.47
N LEU A 23 10.99 23.64 -8.43
CA LEU A 23 10.40 23.09 -9.65
C LEU A 23 9.55 21.88 -9.25
N VAL A 24 8.23 21.95 -9.45
CA VAL A 24 7.29 20.86 -9.17
C VAL A 24 6.97 20.17 -10.49
N LYS A 25 7.19 18.86 -10.57
CA LYS A 25 6.70 18.02 -11.66
C LYS A 25 5.33 17.47 -11.27
N THR A 26 4.36 17.62 -12.15
CA THR A 26 3.06 16.98 -12.01
C THR A 26 3.07 15.66 -12.77
N GLU A 27 2.63 14.59 -12.13
CA GLU A 27 2.52 13.26 -12.72
C GLU A 27 1.06 12.79 -12.59
N ASP A 28 0.35 12.75 -13.72
CA ASP A 28 -1.04 12.28 -13.78
C ASP A 28 -1.08 10.77 -14.06
N LEU A 29 -1.53 10.02 -13.06
CA LEU A 29 -1.66 8.57 -13.10
C LEU A 29 -2.94 8.12 -13.82
N SER A 30 -3.94 9.00 -13.98
CA SER A 30 -5.22 8.63 -14.62
C SER A 30 -5.07 8.41 -16.11
N SER A 31 -4.22 9.21 -16.77
CA SER A 31 -4.09 9.23 -18.24
C SER A 31 -2.90 8.41 -18.76
N ASN A 32 -1.83 8.27 -17.98
CA ASN A 32 -0.55 7.75 -18.47
C ASN A 32 -0.02 6.53 -17.70
N PHE A 33 -0.88 5.81 -16.99
CA PHE A 33 -0.49 4.66 -16.17
C PHE A 33 -1.41 3.44 -16.38
N VAL A 34 -1.57 2.57 -15.37
CA VAL A 34 -2.54 1.44 -15.41
C VAL A 34 -3.90 1.94 -14.95
N SER A 35 -4.98 1.44 -15.55
CA SER A 35 -6.34 1.73 -15.07
C SER A 35 -6.79 0.72 -14.01
N LEU A 36 -7.79 1.07 -13.21
CA LEU A 36 -8.41 0.13 -12.26
C LEU A 36 -9.03 -1.08 -12.97
N GLN A 37 -9.54 -0.90 -14.19
CA GLN A 37 -10.07 -1.99 -15.01
C GLN A 37 -8.98 -2.96 -15.45
N ASP A 38 -7.79 -2.45 -15.79
CA ASP A 38 -6.64 -3.30 -16.12
C ASP A 38 -6.22 -4.14 -14.93
N ILE A 39 -6.15 -3.54 -13.73
CA ILE A 39 -5.78 -4.23 -12.49
C ILE A 39 -6.79 -5.36 -12.18
N GLN A 40 -8.09 -5.05 -12.22
CA GLN A 40 -9.15 -6.04 -11.99
C GLN A 40 -9.07 -7.19 -12.99
N THR A 41 -9.02 -6.87 -14.29
CA THR A 41 -9.01 -7.87 -15.36
C THR A 41 -7.76 -8.75 -15.30
N ALA A 42 -6.60 -8.15 -15.02
CA ALA A 42 -5.35 -8.87 -14.90
C ALA A 42 -5.34 -9.83 -13.71
N TYR A 43 -5.84 -9.37 -12.57
CA TYR A 43 -5.94 -10.22 -11.39
C TYR A 43 -6.99 -11.31 -11.52
N ALA A 44 -8.11 -11.05 -12.19
CA ALA A 44 -9.12 -12.08 -12.45
C ALA A 44 -8.50 -13.24 -13.25
N LYS A 45 -7.82 -12.93 -14.36
CA LYS A 45 -7.05 -13.94 -15.13
C LYS A 45 -5.96 -14.59 -14.29
N PHE A 46 -5.25 -13.76 -13.52
CA PHE A 46 -4.39 -14.05 -12.37
C PHE A 46 -4.81 -15.32 -11.61
N LYS A 47 -5.90 -15.10 -10.90
CA LYS A 47 -6.53 -15.98 -9.92
C LYS A 47 -7.03 -17.27 -10.56
N GLN A 48 -7.56 -17.21 -11.78
CA GLN A 48 -8.06 -18.41 -12.48
C GLN A 48 -6.98 -19.48 -12.68
N LEU A 49 -5.69 -19.11 -12.72
CA LEU A 49 -4.59 -20.08 -12.83
C LEU A 49 -4.46 -21.00 -11.60
N PHE A 50 -5.07 -20.61 -10.47
CA PHE A 50 -5.00 -21.33 -9.21
C PHE A 50 -6.34 -22.00 -8.83
N LEU A 51 -7.41 -21.76 -9.59
CA LEU A 51 -8.76 -22.30 -9.34
C LEU A 51 -9.03 -23.49 -10.26
N ILE A 52 -8.16 -24.51 -10.19
CA ILE A 52 -8.27 -25.70 -11.03
C ILE A 52 -8.95 -26.82 -10.24
N ASP A 53 -10.10 -27.27 -10.72
CA ASP A 53 -10.97 -28.21 -9.98
C ASP A 53 -10.78 -29.68 -10.36
N ASN A 54 -10.03 -29.98 -11.43
CA ASN A 54 -9.79 -31.35 -11.86
C ASN A 54 -8.40 -31.60 -12.47
N SER A 55 -8.00 -32.87 -12.48
CA SER A 55 -6.66 -33.28 -12.94
C SER A 55 -6.43 -33.03 -14.43
N THR A 56 -7.46 -33.08 -15.27
CA THR A 56 -7.27 -32.88 -16.72
C THR A 56 -6.96 -31.42 -17.03
N GLU A 57 -7.73 -30.50 -16.46
CA GLU A 57 -7.50 -29.06 -16.56
C GLU A 57 -6.17 -28.64 -15.95
N PHE A 58 -5.72 -29.32 -14.87
CA PHE A 58 -4.41 -29.09 -14.28
C PHE A 58 -3.29 -29.32 -15.30
N TRP A 59 -3.27 -30.48 -15.96
CA TRP A 59 -2.23 -30.79 -16.94
C TRP A 59 -2.30 -29.89 -18.17
N ASP A 60 -3.50 -29.53 -18.63
CA ASP A 60 -3.67 -28.58 -19.74
C ASP A 60 -3.15 -27.17 -19.39
N THR A 61 -3.35 -26.75 -18.14
CA THR A 61 -2.88 -25.47 -17.62
C THR A 61 -1.36 -25.49 -17.42
N ASP A 62 -0.80 -26.56 -16.88
CA ASP A 62 0.64 -26.74 -16.62
C ASP A 62 1.46 -26.58 -17.92
N ILE A 63 1.03 -27.22 -19.01
CA ILE A 63 1.68 -27.11 -20.32
C ILE A 63 1.68 -25.66 -20.84
N LYS A 64 0.65 -24.89 -20.52
CA LYS A 64 0.46 -23.50 -20.98
C LYS A 64 0.81 -22.46 -19.92
N TRP A 65 1.39 -22.88 -18.79
CA TRP A 65 1.49 -22.06 -17.57
C TRP A 65 2.11 -20.70 -17.84
N PHE A 66 3.28 -20.65 -18.48
CA PHE A 66 3.99 -19.39 -18.74
C PHE A 66 3.21 -18.48 -19.70
N SER A 67 2.58 -19.03 -20.73
CA SER A 67 1.78 -18.24 -21.68
C SER A 67 0.51 -17.69 -21.02
N LEU A 68 -0.15 -18.49 -20.16
CA LEU A 68 -1.31 -18.05 -19.41
C LEU A 68 -0.96 -16.96 -18.40
N LEU A 69 0.15 -17.15 -17.67
CA LEU A 69 0.72 -16.16 -16.75
C LEU A 69 1.04 -14.84 -17.47
N GLU A 70 1.71 -14.88 -18.62
CA GLU A 70 1.99 -13.69 -19.42
C GLU A 70 0.70 -13.03 -19.91
N SER A 71 -0.27 -13.82 -20.39
CA SER A 71 -1.57 -13.33 -20.88
C SER A 71 -2.43 -12.69 -19.79
N SER A 72 -2.18 -12.99 -18.51
CA SER A 72 -2.83 -12.33 -17.38
C SER A 72 -2.39 -10.88 -17.25
N SER A 73 -1.20 -10.51 -17.71
CA SER A 73 -0.59 -9.18 -17.51
C SER A 73 -0.37 -8.78 -16.05
N TRP A 74 -0.62 -9.65 -15.05
CA TRP A 74 -0.45 -9.31 -13.64
C TRP A 74 0.99 -8.91 -13.30
N LEU A 75 1.96 -9.72 -13.76
CA LEU A 75 3.38 -9.43 -13.59
C LEU A 75 3.81 -8.16 -14.35
N ASP A 76 3.17 -7.85 -15.48
CA ASP A 76 3.45 -6.62 -16.22
C ASP A 76 2.97 -5.39 -15.46
N ILE A 77 1.80 -5.45 -14.83
CA ILE A 77 1.29 -4.38 -13.97
C ILE A 77 2.23 -4.17 -12.77
N ILE A 78 2.67 -5.23 -12.09
CA ILE A 78 3.65 -5.14 -11.00
C ILE A 78 4.94 -4.43 -11.49
N ARG A 79 5.48 -4.88 -12.63
CA ARG A 79 6.66 -4.27 -13.26
C ARG A 79 6.45 -2.78 -13.54
N ARG A 80 5.30 -2.38 -14.09
CA ARG A 80 4.95 -0.98 -14.36
C ARG A 80 4.86 -0.14 -13.08
N CYS A 81 4.30 -0.68 -12.00
CA CYS A 81 4.22 -0.01 -10.70
C CYS A 81 5.61 0.25 -10.10
N LEU A 82 6.46 -0.77 -10.07
CA LEU A 82 7.83 -0.65 -9.59
C LEU A 82 8.64 0.34 -10.44
N LYS A 83 8.52 0.27 -11.77
CA LYS A 83 9.17 1.21 -12.69
C LYS A 83 8.73 2.65 -12.43
N LYS A 84 7.42 2.90 -12.28
CA LYS A 84 6.89 4.24 -12.00
C LYS A 84 7.41 4.80 -10.67
N ALA A 85 7.49 3.96 -9.63
CA ALA A 85 8.08 4.38 -8.36
C ALA A 85 9.55 4.78 -8.52
N ILE A 86 10.35 4.02 -9.28
CA ILE A 86 11.76 4.36 -9.58
C ILE A 86 11.87 5.70 -10.33
N GLU A 87 11.05 5.92 -11.36
CA GLU A 87 11.03 7.19 -12.12
C GLU A 87 10.74 8.41 -11.20
N ILE A 88 9.85 8.25 -10.21
CA ILE A 88 9.55 9.30 -9.23
C ILE A 88 10.74 9.51 -8.29
N ILE A 89 11.39 8.44 -7.83
CA ILE A 89 12.60 8.53 -6.98
C ILE A 89 13.73 9.26 -7.71
N GLU A 90 13.94 8.99 -9.00
CA GLU A 90 14.92 9.70 -9.82
C GLU A 90 14.63 11.21 -9.89
N CYS A 91 13.36 11.60 -10.00
CA CYS A 91 12.96 13.01 -9.93
C CYS A 91 13.27 13.63 -8.55
N LEU A 92 13.03 12.89 -7.46
CA LEU A 92 13.24 13.35 -6.10
C LEU A 92 14.74 13.45 -5.73
N GLU A 93 15.54 12.42 -6.01
CA GLU A 93 16.94 12.34 -5.57
C GLU A 93 17.92 12.93 -6.58
N ALA A 94 17.79 12.60 -7.87
CA ALA A 94 18.76 13.01 -8.88
C ALA A 94 18.49 14.41 -9.42
N GLN A 95 17.21 14.76 -9.60
CA GLN A 95 16.81 16.07 -10.15
C GLN A 95 16.47 17.10 -9.06
N ASN A 96 16.39 16.66 -7.79
CA ASN A 96 16.00 17.50 -6.65
C ASN A 96 14.67 18.25 -6.89
N MET A 97 13.71 17.58 -7.54
CA MET A 97 12.40 18.12 -7.89
C MET A 97 11.34 17.57 -6.96
N SER A 98 10.37 18.41 -6.60
CA SER A 98 9.16 17.96 -5.91
C SER A 98 8.19 17.35 -6.92
N VAL A 99 7.54 16.23 -6.59
CA VAL A 99 6.58 15.54 -7.49
C VAL A 99 5.17 15.59 -6.89
N LEU A 100 4.19 15.97 -7.72
CA LEU A 100 2.77 15.96 -7.40
C LEU A 100 2.09 14.84 -8.18
N LEU A 101 1.59 13.82 -7.48
CA LEU A 101 0.79 12.74 -8.07
C LEU A 101 -0.67 13.18 -8.19
N LEU A 102 -1.27 12.95 -9.35
CA LEU A 102 -2.68 13.20 -9.60
C LEU A 102 -3.39 11.92 -10.02
N GLU A 103 -4.59 11.74 -9.50
CA GLU A 103 -5.55 10.72 -9.88
C GLU A 103 -6.95 11.33 -9.64
N GLU A 104 -7.93 10.99 -10.47
CA GLU A 104 -9.29 11.58 -10.44
C GLU A 104 -9.93 11.57 -9.03
N ASN A 105 -9.83 10.44 -8.32
CA ASN A 105 -10.32 10.27 -6.94
C ASN A 105 -9.18 10.22 -5.89
N ALA A 106 -7.93 10.11 -6.34
CA ALA A 106 -6.71 10.05 -5.53
C ALA A 106 -6.71 9.07 -4.35
N SER A 107 -7.49 7.99 -4.47
CA SER A 107 -7.70 6.98 -3.43
C SER A 107 -7.01 5.65 -3.73
N ASP A 108 -6.46 5.44 -4.93
CA ASP A 108 -5.99 4.14 -5.39
C ASP A 108 -4.54 4.21 -5.88
N LEU A 109 -4.31 4.62 -7.12
CA LEU A 109 -2.98 4.61 -7.75
C LEU A 109 -2.02 5.58 -7.07
N CYS A 110 -2.54 6.70 -6.55
CA CYS A 110 -1.74 7.62 -5.76
C CYS A 110 -1.20 6.96 -4.49
N CYS A 111 -2.04 6.24 -3.73
CA CYS A 111 -1.64 5.50 -2.52
C CYS A 111 -0.62 4.40 -2.83
N LEU A 112 -0.84 3.66 -3.92
CA LEU A 112 0.05 2.62 -4.41
C LEU A 112 1.45 3.18 -4.69
N ILE A 113 1.53 4.19 -5.54
CA ILE A 113 2.81 4.74 -6.00
C ILE A 113 3.51 5.52 -4.89
N SER A 114 2.79 6.32 -4.09
CA SER A 114 3.37 7.04 -2.95
C SER A 114 3.96 6.09 -1.91
N SER A 115 3.30 4.95 -1.65
CA SER A 115 3.76 3.95 -0.69
C SER A 115 5.00 3.22 -1.20
N LEU A 116 5.05 2.85 -2.49
CA LEU A 116 6.23 2.21 -3.08
C LEU A 116 7.46 3.12 -3.04
N VAL A 117 7.29 4.41 -3.38
CA VAL A 117 8.38 5.40 -3.26
C VAL A 117 8.88 5.46 -1.82
N GLN A 118 7.99 5.49 -0.83
CA GLN A 118 8.37 5.53 0.59
C GLN A 118 9.08 4.26 1.06
N VAL A 119 8.62 3.07 0.65
CA VAL A 119 9.30 1.80 0.95
C VAL A 119 10.70 1.79 0.32
N MET A 120 10.85 2.26 -0.91
CA MET A 120 12.14 2.28 -1.62
C MET A 120 13.11 3.34 -1.08
N MET A 121 12.64 4.46 -0.54
CA MET A 121 13.51 5.56 -0.07
C MET A 121 13.77 5.56 1.44
N ASP A 122 12.79 5.20 2.28
CA ASP A 122 12.87 5.31 3.74
C ASP A 122 13.04 3.94 4.41
N PRO A 123 14.20 3.65 5.03
CA PRO A 123 14.41 2.44 5.80
C PRO A 123 13.40 2.22 6.92
N HIS A 124 12.81 3.29 7.49
CA HIS A 124 11.79 3.14 8.51
C HIS A 124 10.56 2.41 7.97
N CYS A 125 10.14 2.71 6.74
CA CYS A 125 9.02 2.05 6.07
C CYS A 125 9.25 0.54 5.81
N ARG A 126 10.46 0.02 6.04
CA ARG A 126 10.81 -1.40 5.93
C ARG A 126 10.86 -2.12 7.28
N THR A 127 10.60 -1.41 8.37
CA THR A 127 10.34 -1.99 9.70
C THR A 127 8.87 -2.37 9.81
N ARG A 128 8.51 -3.32 10.69
CA ARG A 128 7.10 -3.69 10.92
C ARG A 128 6.27 -2.49 11.35
N VAL A 129 6.78 -1.71 12.31
CA VAL A 129 6.11 -0.51 12.84
C VAL A 129 6.00 0.57 11.78
N GLY A 130 7.05 0.80 10.99
CA GLY A 130 7.04 1.83 9.96
C GLY A 130 6.17 1.45 8.76
N PHE A 131 6.14 0.17 8.36
CA PHE A 131 5.24 -0.31 7.32
C PHE A 131 3.77 -0.22 7.76
N GLN A 132 3.46 -0.62 9.00
CA GLN A 132 2.14 -0.39 9.60
C GLN A 132 1.76 1.10 9.57
N SER A 133 2.67 1.97 9.98
CA SER A 133 2.44 3.42 9.98
C SER A 133 2.22 3.96 8.57
N LEU A 134 2.95 3.43 7.58
CA LEU A 134 2.78 3.74 6.17
C LEU A 134 1.38 3.35 5.68
N VAL A 135 0.94 2.11 5.94
CA VAL A 135 -0.40 1.62 5.57
C VAL A 135 -1.48 2.45 6.24
N GLN A 136 -1.35 2.70 7.55
CA GLN A 136 -2.30 3.51 8.29
C GLN A 136 -2.44 4.92 7.71
N LYS A 137 -1.32 5.55 7.36
CA LYS A 137 -1.28 6.93 6.86
C LYS A 137 -1.76 7.03 5.40
N GLU A 138 -1.20 6.24 4.51
CA GLU A 138 -1.40 6.40 3.06
C GLU A 138 -2.69 5.74 2.57
N TRP A 139 -3.12 4.65 3.21
CA TRP A 139 -4.27 3.87 2.74
C TRP A 139 -5.50 4.12 3.59
N ILE A 140 -5.38 3.97 4.92
CA ILE A 140 -6.55 4.12 5.80
C ILE A 140 -6.94 5.58 5.94
N MET A 141 -6.01 6.43 6.38
CA MET A 141 -6.27 7.87 6.53
C MET A 141 -6.34 8.58 5.17
N GLY A 142 -5.69 8.02 4.14
CA GLY A 142 -5.77 8.49 2.76
C GLY A 142 -7.12 8.23 2.09
N GLY A 143 -8.01 7.45 2.71
CA GLY A 143 -9.36 7.21 2.18
C GLY A 143 -9.39 6.22 1.02
N HIS A 144 -8.50 5.23 1.01
CA HIS A 144 -8.64 4.10 0.09
C HIS A 144 -9.96 3.37 0.38
N CYS A 145 -10.76 3.15 -0.65
CA CYS A 145 -12.10 2.57 -0.53
C CYS A 145 -12.08 1.05 -0.30
N PHE A 146 -11.52 0.57 0.81
CA PHE A 146 -11.39 -0.87 1.10
C PHE A 146 -12.71 -1.63 1.01
N LEU A 147 -13.79 -1.07 1.60
CA LEU A 147 -15.10 -1.71 1.63
C LEU A 147 -15.64 -1.97 0.22
N ASP A 148 -15.46 -0.99 -0.69
CA ASP A 148 -15.91 -1.09 -2.08
C ASP A 148 -14.96 -1.95 -2.93
N ARG A 149 -13.64 -1.75 -2.79
CA ARG A 149 -12.61 -2.41 -3.62
C ARG A 149 -12.51 -3.91 -3.34
N CYS A 150 -12.65 -4.31 -2.09
CA CYS A 150 -12.65 -5.72 -1.67
C CYS A 150 -14.05 -6.37 -1.76
N ASN A 151 -15.09 -5.62 -2.19
CA ASN A 151 -16.47 -6.08 -2.31
C ASN A 151 -16.99 -6.82 -1.05
N HIS A 152 -16.67 -6.32 0.15
CA HIS A 152 -16.99 -7.03 1.41
C HIS A 152 -18.50 -7.24 1.61
N LEU A 153 -19.33 -6.31 1.11
CA LEU A 153 -20.78 -6.38 1.25
C LEU A 153 -21.46 -7.23 0.16
N ARG A 154 -20.71 -7.69 -0.86
CA ARG A 154 -21.22 -8.48 -2.00
C ARG A 154 -22.49 -7.88 -2.63
N GLN A 155 -22.56 -6.54 -2.68
CA GLN A 155 -23.76 -5.81 -3.11
C GLN A 155 -23.89 -5.75 -4.63
N SER A 156 -22.86 -6.14 -5.37
CA SER A 156 -22.89 -6.21 -6.83
C SER A 156 -22.09 -7.41 -7.33
N ASP A 157 -22.43 -7.88 -8.52
CA ASP A 157 -21.65 -8.89 -9.26
C ASP A 157 -20.30 -8.35 -9.78
N LYS A 158 -19.93 -7.10 -9.42
CA LYS A 158 -18.63 -6.55 -9.79
C LYS A 158 -17.52 -7.32 -9.06
N GLU A 159 -16.49 -7.65 -9.82
CA GLU A 159 -15.29 -8.28 -9.28
C GLU A 159 -14.49 -7.31 -8.40
N GLU A 160 -13.71 -7.86 -7.48
CA GLU A 160 -12.79 -7.11 -6.64
C GLU A 160 -11.76 -6.33 -7.47
N VAL A 161 -11.37 -5.14 -7.02
CA VAL A 161 -10.26 -4.37 -7.61
C VAL A 161 -9.09 -4.39 -6.62
N PRO A 162 -8.11 -5.30 -6.78
CA PRO A 162 -7.14 -5.66 -5.75
C PRO A 162 -5.95 -4.68 -5.65
N VAL A 163 -6.21 -3.38 -5.52
CA VAL A 163 -5.16 -2.34 -5.51
C VAL A 163 -4.21 -2.50 -4.32
N PHE A 164 -4.74 -2.77 -3.12
CA PHE A 164 -3.90 -3.00 -1.94
C PHE A 164 -3.09 -4.29 -2.05
N LEU A 165 -3.68 -5.37 -2.59
CA LEU A 165 -2.94 -6.60 -2.85
C LEU A 165 -1.82 -6.38 -3.90
N LEU A 166 -2.08 -5.61 -4.95
CA LEU A 166 -1.05 -5.21 -5.92
C LEU A 166 0.11 -4.47 -5.24
N PHE A 167 -0.19 -3.60 -4.27
CA PHE A 167 0.85 -2.96 -3.45
C PHE A 167 1.66 -3.99 -2.67
N LEU A 168 1.01 -4.93 -1.98
CA LEU A 168 1.68 -5.99 -1.22
C LEU A 168 2.55 -6.87 -2.13
N ASP A 169 2.08 -7.24 -3.32
CA ASP A 169 2.84 -7.98 -4.33
C ASP A 169 4.08 -7.20 -4.78
N CYS A 170 3.94 -5.89 -5.03
CA CYS A 170 5.08 -5.04 -5.36
C CYS A 170 6.10 -5.00 -4.21
N VAL A 171 5.65 -4.91 -2.96
CA VAL A 171 6.53 -4.95 -1.77
C VAL A 171 7.18 -6.33 -1.63
N TRP A 172 6.46 -7.41 -1.90
CA TRP A 172 7.00 -8.78 -1.93
C TRP A 172 8.16 -8.89 -2.93
N GLN A 173 8.03 -8.32 -4.13
CA GLN A 173 9.15 -8.29 -5.09
C GLN A 173 10.40 -7.62 -4.49
N LEU A 174 10.24 -6.53 -3.73
CA LEU A 174 11.34 -5.83 -3.07
C LEU A 174 11.94 -6.64 -1.90
N VAL A 175 11.10 -7.34 -1.13
CA VAL A 175 11.53 -8.25 -0.06
C VAL A 175 12.38 -9.38 -0.65
N HIS A 176 11.94 -9.98 -1.76
CA HIS A 176 12.67 -11.04 -2.45
C HIS A 176 14.00 -10.57 -3.04
N GLN A 177 14.05 -9.37 -3.64
CA GLN A 177 15.27 -8.83 -4.23
C GLN A 177 16.27 -8.32 -3.19
N HIS A 178 15.78 -7.86 -2.03
CA HIS A 178 16.61 -7.28 -0.96
C HIS A 178 16.28 -7.81 0.43
N PRO A 179 16.41 -9.14 0.71
CA PRO A 179 15.96 -9.71 1.97
C PRO A 179 16.51 -9.02 3.22
N PRO A 180 17.81 -8.67 3.34
CA PRO A 180 18.33 -8.02 4.55
C PRO A 180 17.80 -6.60 4.81
N ALA A 181 17.13 -5.98 3.83
CA ALA A 181 16.65 -4.61 3.94
C ALA A 181 15.28 -4.48 4.63
N PHE A 182 14.56 -5.58 4.85
CA PHE A 182 13.20 -5.62 5.40
C PHE A 182 13.15 -6.38 6.73
N GLU A 183 12.51 -5.79 7.74
CA GLU A 183 12.35 -6.41 9.06
C GLU A 183 11.28 -7.51 9.07
N PHE A 184 10.38 -7.48 8.09
CA PHE A 184 9.29 -8.42 7.96
C PHE A 184 9.49 -9.41 6.81
N THR A 185 8.81 -10.54 6.89
CA THR A 185 8.86 -11.64 5.91
C THR A 185 7.71 -11.56 4.91
N GLU A 186 7.74 -12.41 3.89
CA GLU A 186 6.57 -12.70 3.05
C GLU A 186 5.34 -13.07 3.87
N THR A 187 5.50 -13.90 4.91
CA THR A 187 4.40 -14.31 5.81
C THR A 187 3.68 -13.11 6.41
N TYR A 188 4.40 -12.03 6.76
CA TYR A 188 3.77 -10.81 7.24
C TYR A 188 2.88 -10.14 6.19
N LEU A 189 3.31 -10.13 4.92
CA LEU A 189 2.53 -9.58 3.82
C LEU A 189 1.30 -10.45 3.51
N THR A 190 1.46 -11.78 3.49
CA THR A 190 0.36 -12.73 3.27
C THR A 190 -0.71 -12.58 4.35
N VAL A 191 -0.31 -12.59 5.62
CA VAL A 191 -1.24 -12.46 6.75
C VAL A 191 -1.94 -11.09 6.75
N LEU A 192 -1.23 -10.02 6.36
CA LEU A 192 -1.84 -8.71 6.19
C LEU A 192 -2.86 -8.70 5.03
N SER A 193 -2.58 -9.38 3.92
CA SER A 193 -3.54 -9.57 2.84
C SER A 193 -4.78 -10.33 3.31
N ASP A 194 -4.61 -11.44 4.02
CA ASP A 194 -5.72 -12.24 4.55
C ASP A 194 -6.60 -11.42 5.51
N SER A 195 -5.98 -10.55 6.31
CA SER A 195 -6.68 -9.71 7.28
C SER A 195 -7.66 -8.70 6.67
N LEU A 196 -7.54 -8.40 5.37
CA LEU A 196 -8.55 -7.60 4.65
C LEU A 196 -9.95 -8.20 4.79
N TYR A 197 -10.02 -9.54 4.79
CA TYR A 197 -11.26 -10.29 4.75
C TYR A 197 -11.69 -10.83 6.12
N ILE A 198 -10.97 -10.50 7.20
CA ILE A 198 -11.32 -10.93 8.55
C ILE A 198 -12.21 -9.85 9.22
N PRO A 199 -13.51 -10.10 9.42
CA PRO A 199 -14.47 -9.06 9.83
C PRO A 199 -14.34 -8.63 11.30
N ILE A 200 -13.43 -9.23 12.07
CA ILE A 200 -13.19 -8.87 13.47
C ILE A 200 -12.36 -7.58 13.61
N PHE A 201 -11.57 -7.23 12.58
CA PHE A 201 -10.72 -6.04 12.58
C PHE A 201 -11.35 -4.92 11.78
N SER A 202 -11.40 -3.74 12.39
CA SER A 202 -11.96 -2.55 11.74
C SER A 202 -11.03 -1.84 10.78
N THR A 203 -9.75 -2.23 10.75
CA THR A 203 -8.68 -1.47 10.07
C THR A 203 -9.00 -1.23 8.59
N PHE A 204 -9.57 -2.22 7.91
CA PHE A 204 -9.89 -2.20 6.47
C PHE A 204 -11.40 -2.19 6.21
N PHE A 205 -12.21 -1.84 7.21
CA PHE A 205 -13.67 -2.03 7.15
C PHE A 205 -14.43 -0.86 6.51
N PHE A 206 -13.81 0.31 6.36
CA PHE A 206 -14.46 1.53 5.90
C PHE A 206 -13.75 2.11 4.67
N ASN A 207 -14.48 2.86 3.83
CA ASN A 207 -13.92 3.57 2.69
C ASN A 207 -13.22 4.88 3.06
N SER A 208 -13.55 5.46 4.21
CA SER A 208 -12.88 6.67 4.70
C SER A 208 -12.97 6.80 6.23
N PRO A 209 -12.06 7.59 6.85
CA PRO A 209 -12.17 7.94 8.26
C PRO A 209 -13.50 8.62 8.59
N HIS A 210 -14.00 9.48 7.69
CA HIS A 210 -15.28 10.15 7.87
C HIS A 210 -16.46 9.15 7.93
N GLN A 211 -16.46 8.13 7.07
CA GLN A 211 -17.48 7.07 7.10
C GLN A 211 -17.42 6.29 8.41
N LYS A 212 -16.21 5.96 8.89
CA LYS A 212 -16.01 5.31 10.19
C LYS A 212 -16.61 6.13 11.33
N ASP A 213 -16.27 7.40 11.42
CA ASP A 213 -16.72 8.28 12.51
C ASP A 213 -18.25 8.45 12.47
N THR A 214 -18.83 8.57 11.28
CA THR A 214 -20.28 8.72 11.10
C THR A 214 -21.04 7.47 11.56
N ASN A 215 -20.56 6.28 11.21
CA ASN A 215 -21.21 5.02 11.59
C ASN A 215 -21.10 4.76 13.10
N MET A 216 -19.92 4.98 13.68
CA MET A 216 -19.69 4.80 15.13
C MET A 216 -20.45 5.84 15.98
N GLY A 217 -20.62 7.06 15.45
CA GLY A 217 -21.40 8.11 16.10
C GLY A 217 -22.90 7.81 16.15
N ARG A 218 -23.44 7.13 15.13
CA ARG A 218 -24.85 6.71 15.07
C ARG A 218 -25.16 5.58 16.06
N GLU A 219 -24.33 4.56 16.12
CA GLU A 219 -24.53 3.42 17.05
C GLU A 219 -24.49 3.83 18.52
N SER A 220 -23.66 4.83 18.84
CA SER A 220 -23.57 5.41 20.19
C SER A 220 -24.83 6.19 20.59
N GLN A 221 -25.64 6.64 19.64
CA GLN A 221 -26.89 7.37 19.89
C GLN A 221 -28.11 6.44 19.95
N GLU A 222 -28.15 5.38 19.15
CA GLU A 222 -29.28 4.44 19.09
C GLU A 222 -29.25 3.40 20.22
N THR A 223 -28.10 3.20 20.85
CA THR A 223 -27.90 2.14 21.83
C THR A 223 -27.09 2.68 23.02
N GLN A 224 -27.68 2.76 24.22
CA GLN A 224 -26.96 3.05 25.48
C GLN A 224 -25.99 1.91 25.90
N SER A 225 -25.48 1.14 24.95
CA SER A 225 -24.51 0.07 25.19
C SER A 225 -23.09 0.62 25.18
N LYS A 226 -22.19 -0.11 25.87
CA LYS A 226 -20.75 0.19 25.89
C LYS A 226 -20.22 0.46 24.48
N PRO A 227 -19.30 1.44 24.31
CA PRO A 227 -18.68 1.69 23.01
C PRO A 227 -18.06 0.40 22.48
N LEU A 228 -18.34 0.07 21.22
CA LEU A 228 -17.77 -1.08 20.55
C LEU A 228 -16.25 -0.91 20.48
N ASN A 229 -15.51 -1.85 21.08
CA ASN A 229 -14.06 -1.87 20.99
C ASN A 229 -13.67 -2.49 19.65
N LEU A 230 -13.43 -1.64 18.65
CA LEU A 230 -12.98 -2.06 17.35
C LEU A 230 -11.51 -2.51 17.42
N LEU A 231 -11.29 -3.81 17.25
CA LEU A 231 -9.94 -4.36 17.20
C LEU A 231 -9.22 -3.85 15.95
N THR A 232 -7.91 -3.63 16.11
CA THR A 232 -7.02 -3.28 15.00
C THR A 232 -6.27 -4.51 14.55
N VAL A 233 -6.08 -4.68 13.24
CA VAL A 233 -5.24 -5.77 12.69
C VAL A 233 -3.82 -5.77 13.27
N TRP A 234 -3.33 -4.60 13.69
CA TRP A 234 -1.98 -4.41 14.19
C TRP A 234 -1.70 -5.09 15.53
N ASP A 235 -2.76 -5.51 16.25
CA ASP A 235 -2.61 -6.36 17.43
C ASP A 235 -2.46 -7.82 16.99
N TRP A 236 -1.26 -8.16 16.53
CA TRP A 236 -0.92 -9.51 16.08
C TRP A 236 -1.07 -10.58 17.17
N SER A 237 -1.11 -10.17 18.45
CA SER A 237 -1.31 -11.10 19.56
C SER A 237 -2.73 -11.62 19.68
N VAL A 238 -3.70 -10.88 19.13
CA VAL A 238 -5.10 -11.32 19.02
C VAL A 238 -5.25 -12.38 17.92
N GLN A 239 -4.39 -12.35 16.90
CA GLN A 239 -4.46 -13.27 15.76
C GLN A 239 -3.58 -14.51 15.93
N PHE A 240 -2.41 -14.36 16.55
CA PHE A 240 -1.36 -15.36 16.53
C PHE A 240 -0.71 -15.58 17.88
N GLU A 241 -0.44 -16.84 18.20
CA GLU A 241 0.39 -17.22 19.35
C GLU A 241 1.83 -16.67 19.20
N PRO A 242 2.57 -16.47 20.30
CA PRO A 242 3.92 -15.90 20.26
C PRO A 242 4.90 -16.61 19.32
N LYS A 243 4.80 -17.94 19.19
CA LYS A 243 5.64 -18.72 18.26
C LYS A 243 5.37 -18.39 16.80
N ALA A 244 4.10 -18.22 16.43
CA ALA A 244 3.71 -17.85 15.07
C ALA A 244 4.10 -16.40 14.75
N GLN A 245 4.03 -15.49 15.72
CA GLN A 245 4.48 -14.10 15.54
C GLN A 245 5.97 -13.98 15.19
N MET A 246 6.80 -14.96 15.58
CA MET A 246 8.21 -14.98 15.19
C MET A 246 8.40 -15.13 13.67
N LEU A 247 7.46 -15.78 12.97
CA LEU A 247 7.50 -15.95 11.51
C LEU A 247 7.30 -14.63 10.77
N LEU A 248 6.72 -13.62 11.42
CA LEU A 248 6.51 -12.29 10.85
C LEU A 248 7.78 -11.45 10.80
N ARG A 249 8.85 -11.87 11.51
CA ARG A 249 10.11 -11.14 11.60
C ARG A 249 11.20 -11.85 10.81
N ASN A 250 11.86 -11.09 9.95
CA ASN A 250 12.96 -11.57 9.14
C ASN A 250 14.26 -11.65 9.97
N PRO A 251 14.86 -12.84 10.14
CA PRO A 251 16.12 -12.98 10.89
C PRO A 251 17.33 -12.40 10.15
N LEU A 252 17.22 -12.14 8.85
CA LEU A 252 18.29 -11.56 8.03
C LEU A 252 18.30 -10.02 8.07
N TYR A 253 17.32 -9.39 8.73
CA TYR A 253 17.20 -7.94 8.75
C TYR A 253 18.42 -7.26 9.38
N VAL A 254 18.99 -6.31 8.65
CA VAL A 254 20.10 -5.47 9.12
C VAL A 254 19.59 -4.04 9.29
N GLU A 255 19.46 -3.60 10.54
CA GLU A 255 19.11 -2.22 10.84
C GLU A 255 20.24 -1.29 10.37
N LYS A 256 19.92 -0.38 9.45
CA LYS A 256 20.90 0.64 9.04
C LYS A 256 21.14 1.60 10.22
N PRO A 257 22.41 1.85 10.60
CA PRO A 257 22.71 2.82 11.65
C PRO A 257 22.14 4.19 11.28
N LYS A 258 21.46 4.83 12.25
CA LYS A 258 20.93 6.19 12.08
C LYS A 258 22.10 7.12 11.79
N LEU A 259 22.16 7.69 10.59
CA LEU A 259 23.16 8.69 10.23
C LEU A 259 23.06 9.88 11.19
N ASP A 260 24.19 10.17 11.85
CA ASP A 260 24.30 11.23 12.84
C ASP A 260 24.01 12.60 12.21
N LYS A 261 23.31 13.48 12.93
CA LYS A 261 22.67 14.71 12.41
C LYS A 261 23.65 15.83 11.98
N GLY A 262 24.93 15.53 11.76
CA GLY A 262 26.00 16.53 11.62
C GLY A 262 26.43 16.92 10.19
N GLN A 263 26.14 16.15 9.14
CA GLN A 263 26.86 16.32 7.86
C GLN A 263 26.02 16.26 6.57
N ARG A 264 24.79 16.78 6.58
CA ARG A 264 24.12 17.19 5.33
C ARG A 264 23.61 18.63 5.44
N LYS A 265 24.51 19.60 5.21
CA LYS A 265 24.11 20.91 4.66
C LYS A 265 23.92 20.73 3.15
N GLY A 266 22.84 20.04 2.77
CA GLY A 266 22.34 19.95 1.40
C GLY A 266 20.89 20.42 1.40
N VAL A 267 20.49 21.17 0.37
CA VAL A 267 19.16 21.76 0.24
C VAL A 267 18.08 20.70 0.49
N ARG A 268 17.24 20.95 1.50
CA ARG A 268 16.12 20.06 1.88
C ARG A 268 15.03 20.16 0.81
N SER A 269 14.94 19.16 -0.05
CA SER A 269 13.80 18.92 -0.94
C SER A 269 12.55 18.72 -0.07
N THR A 270 11.56 19.60 -0.22
CA THR A 270 10.42 19.69 0.69
C THR A 270 9.13 19.40 -0.05
N VAL A 271 8.54 18.22 0.18
CA VAL A 271 7.19 17.96 -0.32
C VAL A 271 6.15 18.59 0.64
N ARG A 272 5.05 19.16 0.16
CA ARG A 272 4.00 19.84 0.98
C ARG A 272 2.61 19.37 0.57
N CYS A 273 1.69 19.27 1.53
CA CYS A 273 0.27 19.05 1.32
C CYS A 273 -0.53 20.11 2.09
N LEU A 274 -1.59 20.63 1.47
CA LEU A 274 -2.62 21.45 2.09
C LEU A 274 -3.90 20.62 2.08
N HIS A 275 -4.46 20.37 3.26
CA HIS A 275 -5.86 20.00 3.40
C HIS A 275 -6.61 21.27 3.81
N ALA A 276 -7.77 21.50 3.19
CA ALA A 276 -8.81 22.35 3.72
C ALA A 276 -9.79 21.48 4.50
#